data_AF-A0A165QZG5-F1
#
_entry.id   AF-A0A165QZG5-F1
#
_cell.length_a   1.000
_cell.length_b   1.000
_cell.length_c   1.000
_cell.angle_alpha   90.00
_cell.angle_beta   90.00
_cell.angle_gamma   90.00
#
_symmetry.space_group_name_H-M   'P 1'
#
loop_
_entity.id
_entity.type
_entity.pdbx_description
1 polymer ?
#
loop_
_entity_poly.entity_id
_entity_poly.type
_entity_poly.pdbx_seq_one_letter_code
_entity_poly.pdbx_strand_id
1 'polypeptide(L)'
;TWLCEYLDISPSRPTWAFVVDILINQLAPDGIPDQTRLNTFLQKWDVPTRGKRASTLPVYALSMLRTAKHYGVSFAPVQLSQGLKRQMPAFYHLGSPPRTYRVPKIACLVGTHMSTSQRVSGLIHMAKRLDNTAPQPRHNPQRNCACEPCKQDRRDGCKNPHKCAKTARAILDSFSPLTNISSKPPQDNLTLTHRRLEKNRQARLERGKITFNPTVTAKTHLAECFRIFLDPSETSTSPAYRLQAPAPGLNIQDEHLVIYTDGSCINNSKADAQAGSGIFLHTGHPMNRALRIPGPDQSNQIGELVAVDRLQHTTTTKNT
;
A
#
# COMPACT_ATOMS: atom_id res chain seq x y z
N THR A 1 0.67 19.41 -3.43
CA THR A 1 0.16 19.96 -2.15
C THR A 1 1.05 19.44 -1.03
N TRP A 2 1.24 20.25 0.01
CA TRP A 2 2.14 19.99 1.14
C TRP A 2 1.87 18.66 1.89
N LEU A 3 0.62 18.21 2.02
CA LEU A 3 0.32 16.87 2.58
C LEU A 3 0.82 15.74 1.67
N CYS A 4 0.68 15.87 0.34
CA CYS A 4 1.24 14.88 -0.59
C CYS A 4 2.77 14.83 -0.51
N GLU A 5 3.42 16.00 -0.38
CA GLU A 5 4.86 16.10 -0.19
C GLU A 5 5.33 15.48 1.15
N TYR A 6 4.54 15.63 2.22
CA TYR A 6 4.83 15.00 3.51
C TYR A 6 4.74 13.47 3.46
N LEU A 7 3.75 12.97 2.71
CA LEU A 7 3.51 11.54 2.48
C LEU A 7 4.44 10.95 1.41
N ASP A 8 5.27 11.76 0.77
CA ASP A 8 6.39 11.24 -0.02
C ASP A 8 7.43 10.64 0.94
N ILE A 9 7.65 9.33 0.85
CA ILE A 9 8.61 8.57 1.67
C ILE A 9 9.74 8.03 0.76
N SER A 10 9.84 8.55 -0.46
CA SER A 10 10.91 8.23 -1.39
C SER A 10 12.20 9.01 -1.07
N PRO A 11 13.30 8.75 -1.79
CA PRO A 11 14.52 9.54 -1.66
C PRO A 11 14.36 11.03 -2.00
N SER A 12 13.31 11.43 -2.74
CA SER A 12 13.01 12.84 -3.02
C SER A 12 12.22 13.52 -1.90
N ARG A 13 12.00 12.85 -0.76
CA ARG A 13 11.27 13.39 0.37
C ARG A 13 11.88 14.73 0.82
N PRO A 14 11.07 15.79 0.93
CA PRO A 14 11.60 17.11 1.29
C PRO A 14 12.11 17.14 2.74
N THR A 15 13.20 17.89 2.97
CA THR A 15 13.87 17.96 4.28
C THR A 15 12.93 18.39 5.41
N TRP A 16 12.00 19.31 5.13
CA TRP A 16 11.04 19.80 6.12
C TRP A 16 10.14 18.68 6.66
N ALA A 17 9.84 17.65 5.86
CA ALA A 17 8.99 16.53 6.29
C ALA A 17 9.65 15.70 7.40
N PHE A 18 10.98 15.60 7.42
CA PHE A 18 11.72 14.93 8.50
C PHE A 18 11.63 15.72 9.81
N VAL A 19 11.67 17.05 9.74
CA VAL A 19 11.47 17.92 10.93
C VAL A 19 10.05 17.75 11.45
N VAL A 20 9.06 17.70 10.55
CA VAL A 20 7.67 17.48 10.92
C VAL A 20 7.42 16.11 11.53
N ASP A 21 8.07 15.04 11.03
CA ASP A 21 8.04 13.73 11.69
C ASP A 21 8.51 13.85 13.15
N ILE A 22 9.64 14.52 13.41
CA ILE A 22 10.18 14.70 14.78
C ILE A 22 9.16 15.42 15.67
N LEU A 23 8.56 16.52 15.18
CA LEU A 23 7.56 17.27 15.93
C LEU A 23 6.31 16.43 16.23
N ILE A 24 5.79 15.72 15.22
CA ILE A 24 4.61 14.87 15.37
C ILE A 24 4.88 13.70 16.33
N ASN A 25 6.09 13.12 16.27
CA ASN A 25 6.48 11.99 17.11
C ASN A 25 6.61 12.35 18.61
N GLN A 26 6.72 13.64 18.96
CA GLN A 26 6.63 14.08 20.36
C GLN A 26 5.21 13.91 20.92
N LEU A 27 4.19 13.85 20.06
CA LEU A 27 2.80 13.71 20.45
C LEU A 27 2.34 12.25 20.48
N ALA A 28 3.22 11.28 20.18
CA ALA A 28 2.88 9.86 20.24
C ALA A 28 2.32 9.47 21.63
N PRO A 29 1.41 8.49 21.69
CA PRO A 29 0.87 7.99 22.95
C PRO A 29 1.95 7.48 23.91
N ASP A 30 1.66 7.59 25.20
CA ASP A 30 2.54 7.12 26.26
C ASP A 30 2.77 5.61 26.14
N GLY A 31 3.99 5.16 26.42
CA GLY A 31 4.38 3.74 26.31
C GLY A 31 4.85 3.30 24.92
N ILE A 32 4.86 4.19 23.91
CA ILE A 32 5.52 3.96 22.62
C ILE A 32 6.97 4.44 22.71
N PRO A 33 7.99 3.57 22.62
CA PRO A 33 9.39 4.00 22.70
C PRO A 33 9.77 4.97 21.58
N ASP A 34 10.44 6.06 21.92
CA ASP A 34 10.85 7.14 21.01
C ASP A 34 11.54 6.61 19.74
N GLN A 35 12.44 5.64 19.90
CA GLN A 35 13.24 5.10 18.81
C GLN A 35 12.43 4.30 17.78
N THR A 36 11.20 3.90 18.14
CA THR A 36 10.28 3.17 17.24
C THR A 36 9.34 4.08 16.46
N ARG A 37 9.31 5.38 16.79
CA ARG A 37 8.38 6.34 16.20
C ARG A 37 8.90 6.77 14.83
N LEU A 38 8.12 6.49 13.81
CA LEU A 38 8.32 6.85 12.42
C LEU A 38 7.11 7.63 11.93
N ASN A 39 6.96 7.80 10.63
CA ASN A 39 5.78 8.45 10.05
C ASN A 39 4.49 7.79 10.59
N THR A 40 3.66 8.59 11.26
CA THR A 40 2.42 8.14 11.92
C THR A 40 1.44 7.46 10.97
N PHE A 41 1.43 7.82 9.68
CA PHE A 41 0.56 7.20 8.67
C PHE A 41 1.00 5.78 8.26
N LEU A 42 2.16 5.33 8.73
CA LEU A 42 2.67 3.96 8.53
C LEU A 42 2.64 3.11 9.81
N GLN A 43 2.02 3.60 10.90
CA GLN A 43 1.99 2.91 12.20
C GLN A 43 0.60 2.93 12.85
N LYS A 44 0.33 1.97 13.75
CA LYS A 44 -0.97 1.76 14.43
C LYS A 44 -1.28 2.71 15.59
N TRP A 45 -0.64 3.88 15.65
CA TRP A 45 -0.86 4.82 16.73
C TRP A 45 -1.26 6.18 16.18
N ASP A 46 -2.17 6.83 16.89
CA ASP A 46 -2.75 8.10 16.49
C ASP A 46 -2.13 9.27 17.24
N VAL A 47 -2.09 10.42 16.56
CA VAL A 47 -1.70 11.70 17.15
C VAL A 47 -2.92 12.58 17.41
N PRO A 48 -2.98 13.28 18.56
CA PRO A 48 -4.07 14.20 18.86
C PRO A 48 -4.03 15.41 17.91
N THR A 49 -5.19 15.77 17.36
CA THR A 49 -5.35 16.94 16.47
C THR A 49 -6.09 18.12 17.13
N ARG A 50 -6.43 17.97 18.42
CA ARG A 50 -7.14 18.95 19.25
C ARG A 50 -6.59 18.94 20.68
N GLY A 51 -6.83 20.02 21.42
CA GLY A 51 -6.42 20.17 22.82
C GLY A 51 -4.97 20.64 23.01
N LYS A 52 -4.58 20.83 24.28
CA LYS A 52 -3.30 21.46 24.68
C LYS A 52 -2.06 20.77 24.09
N ARG A 53 -2.06 19.43 24.04
CA ARG A 53 -0.96 18.65 23.43
C ARG A 53 -0.83 18.92 21.93
N ALA A 54 -1.95 19.02 21.20
CA ALA A 54 -1.91 19.30 19.77
C ALA A 54 -1.46 20.74 19.46
N SER A 55 -1.75 21.69 20.35
CA SER A 55 -1.36 23.09 20.22
C SER A 55 0.15 23.34 20.34
N THR A 56 0.96 22.35 20.70
CA THR A 56 2.42 22.48 20.68
C THR A 56 3.00 22.33 19.26
N LEU A 57 2.23 21.78 18.32
CA LEU A 57 2.63 21.70 16.92
C LEU A 57 2.48 23.05 16.23
N PRO A 58 3.36 23.38 15.26
CA PRO A 58 3.14 24.50 14.37
C PRO A 58 1.79 24.42 13.65
N VAL A 59 1.18 25.58 13.40
CA VAL A 59 -0.16 25.71 12.79
C VAL A 59 -0.27 24.90 11.49
N TYR A 60 0.78 24.92 10.66
CA TYR A 60 0.80 24.17 9.40
C TYR A 60 0.74 22.66 9.64
N ALA A 61 1.56 22.10 10.54
CA ALA A 61 1.57 20.66 10.83
C ALA A 61 0.24 20.19 11.44
N LEU A 62 -0.34 21.01 12.32
CA LEU A 62 -1.65 20.72 12.90
C LEU A 62 -2.77 20.75 11.84
N SER A 63 -2.74 21.74 10.94
CA SER A 63 -3.64 21.79 9.78
C SER A 63 -3.48 20.54 8.90
N MET A 64 -2.26 19.98 8.82
CA MET A 64 -1.97 18.80 7.98
C MET A 64 -2.71 17.59 8.48
N LEU A 65 -2.55 17.34 9.77
CA LEU A 65 -3.12 16.20 10.46
C LEU A 65 -4.64 16.29 10.48
N ARG A 66 -5.19 17.51 10.65
CA ARG A 66 -6.63 17.76 10.56
C ARG A 66 -7.17 17.50 9.15
N THR A 67 -6.48 17.98 8.13
CA THR A 67 -6.85 17.77 6.73
C THR A 67 -6.79 16.28 6.38
N ALA A 68 -5.71 15.60 6.78
CA ALA A 68 -5.54 14.19 6.55
C ALA A 68 -6.62 13.35 7.25
N LYS A 69 -6.98 13.70 8.50
CA LYS A 69 -8.08 13.06 9.23
C LYS A 69 -9.44 13.35 8.61
N HIS A 70 -9.69 14.59 8.20
CA HIS A 70 -10.96 14.99 7.59
C HIS A 70 -11.23 14.21 6.30
N TYR A 71 -10.19 14.03 5.47
CA TYR A 71 -10.29 13.27 4.22
C TYR A 71 -9.94 11.80 4.37
N GLY A 72 -9.82 11.26 5.58
CA GLY A 72 -9.60 9.82 5.79
C GLY A 72 -8.34 9.25 5.13
N VAL A 73 -7.24 10.03 5.10
CA VAL A 73 -5.97 9.59 4.53
C VAL A 73 -5.49 8.33 5.22
N SER A 74 -5.34 7.25 4.47
CA SER A 74 -4.94 5.95 4.98
C SER A 74 -3.94 5.26 4.07
N PHE A 75 -3.03 4.48 4.64
CA PHE A 75 -2.17 3.57 3.88
C PHE A 75 -2.97 2.32 3.52
N ALA A 76 -3.49 2.28 2.29
CA ALA A 76 -4.41 1.25 1.81
C ALA A 76 -3.95 0.67 0.46
N PRO A 77 -2.82 -0.05 0.41
CA PRO A 77 -2.38 -0.72 -0.80
C PRO A 77 -3.30 -1.88 -1.16
N VAL A 78 -3.61 -2.03 -2.45
CA VAL A 78 -4.27 -3.23 -2.98
C VAL A 78 -3.37 -4.45 -2.80
N GLN A 79 -2.09 -4.30 -3.15
CA GLN A 79 -1.05 -5.30 -2.99
C GLN A 79 0.34 -4.64 -2.95
N LEU A 80 1.23 -5.13 -2.08
CA LEU A 80 2.60 -4.65 -1.94
C LEU A 80 3.62 -5.61 -2.54
N SER A 81 4.63 -5.08 -3.22
CA SER A 81 5.84 -5.84 -3.58
C SER A 81 6.63 -6.25 -2.33
N GLN A 82 7.45 -7.30 -2.45
CA GLN A 82 8.36 -7.69 -1.36
C GLN A 82 9.33 -6.55 -0.99
N GLY A 83 9.75 -5.75 -1.97
CA GLY A 83 10.62 -4.59 -1.74
C GLY A 83 9.96 -3.55 -0.84
N LEU A 84 8.69 -3.23 -1.10
CA LEU A 84 7.94 -2.28 -0.27
C LEU A 84 7.65 -2.83 1.13
N LYS A 85 7.25 -4.11 1.25
CA LYS A 85 7.04 -4.77 2.55
C LYS A 85 8.30 -4.67 3.44
N ARG A 86 9.50 -4.80 2.86
CA ARG A 86 10.78 -4.68 3.56
C ARG A 86 11.08 -3.27 4.08
N GLN A 87 10.56 -2.23 3.43
CA GLN A 87 10.78 -0.83 3.79
C GLN A 87 9.87 -0.36 4.93
N MET A 88 8.77 -1.08 5.20
CA MET A 88 7.81 -0.72 6.23
C MET A 88 8.43 -0.70 7.65
N PRO A 89 7.89 0.12 8.57
CA PRO A 89 8.24 0.10 9.99
C PRO A 89 8.13 -1.30 10.60
N ALA A 90 9.16 -1.76 11.32
CA ALA A 90 9.10 -3.06 12.01
C ALA A 90 8.15 -3.05 13.22
N PHE A 91 8.07 -1.91 13.90
CA PHE A 91 7.35 -1.73 15.15
C PHE A 91 6.07 -0.93 14.94
N TYR A 92 5.06 -1.23 15.75
CA TYR A 92 3.70 -0.68 15.61
C TYR A 92 3.16 -0.80 14.18
N HIS A 93 3.49 -1.90 13.52
CA HIS A 93 3.23 -2.15 12.10
C HIS A 93 1.72 -2.25 11.80
N LEU A 94 1.25 -1.65 10.68
CA LEU A 94 -0.17 -1.62 10.26
C LEU A 94 -0.83 -3.00 10.08
N GLY A 95 -0.09 -4.02 9.65
CA GLY A 95 -0.56 -5.41 9.60
C GLY A 95 -0.41 -6.24 10.88
N SER A 96 0.07 -5.69 12.00
CA SER A 96 0.30 -6.47 13.23
C SER A 96 -0.95 -6.58 14.13
N PRO A 97 -1.18 -7.68 14.85
CA PRO A 97 -2.30 -7.78 15.79
C PRO A 97 -2.07 -6.89 17.02
N PRO A 98 -3.13 -6.57 17.79
CA PRO A 98 -2.99 -5.87 19.06
C PRO A 98 -1.98 -6.59 19.97
N ARG A 99 -1.28 -5.84 20.84
CA ARG A 99 -0.36 -6.39 21.85
C ARG A 99 0.89 -7.09 21.32
N THR A 100 1.19 -7.01 20.02
CA THR A 100 2.44 -7.53 19.42
C THR A 100 3.71 -6.95 20.08
N TYR A 101 3.69 -5.66 20.41
CA TYR A 101 4.86 -4.88 20.83
C TYR A 101 4.96 -4.65 22.35
N ARG A 102 4.54 -5.63 23.16
CA ARG A 102 4.59 -5.51 24.62
C ARG A 102 6.02 -5.42 25.14
N VAL A 103 6.33 -4.33 25.84
CA VAL A 103 7.49 -4.26 26.75
C VAL A 103 7.20 -5.19 27.94
N PRO A 104 8.15 -6.04 28.41
CA PRO A 104 9.59 -6.07 28.15
C PRO A 104 10.05 -6.94 26.97
N LYS A 105 9.14 -7.61 26.24
CA LYS A 105 9.49 -8.62 25.21
C LYS A 105 10.39 -8.03 24.11
N ILE A 106 10.11 -6.80 23.70
CA ILE A 106 10.84 -6.10 22.64
C ILE A 106 11.94 -5.17 23.15
N ALA A 107 12.18 -5.09 24.47
CA ALA A 107 13.05 -4.08 25.07
C ALA A 107 14.48 -4.11 24.48
N CYS A 108 15.06 -5.30 24.29
CA CYS A 108 16.39 -5.43 23.70
C CYS A 108 16.40 -5.07 22.20
N LEU A 109 15.32 -5.41 21.46
CA LEU A 109 15.21 -5.04 20.05
C LEU A 109 15.18 -3.51 19.89
N VAL A 110 14.46 -2.82 20.77
CA VAL A 110 14.31 -1.36 20.76
C VAL A 110 15.54 -0.64 21.31
N GLY A 111 16.15 -1.16 22.37
CA GLY A 111 17.28 -0.50 23.03
C GLY A 111 18.63 -0.75 22.35
N THR A 112 18.92 -2.00 21.99
CA THR A 112 20.23 -2.41 21.46
C THR A 112 20.24 -2.53 19.94
N HIS A 113 19.15 -3.04 19.35
CA HIS A 113 19.14 -3.40 17.93
C HIS A 113 18.43 -2.37 17.04
N MET A 114 18.05 -1.19 17.52
CA MET A 114 17.17 -0.31 16.73
C MET A 114 17.78 0.12 15.39
N SER A 115 19.08 0.46 15.38
CA SER A 115 19.80 0.88 14.17
C SER A 115 19.69 -0.13 13.02
N THR A 116 19.57 -1.43 13.35
CA THR A 116 19.46 -2.51 12.38
C THR A 116 18.07 -3.13 12.29
N SER A 117 17.13 -2.82 13.19
CA SER A 117 15.81 -3.45 13.27
C SER A 117 14.63 -2.48 13.13
N GLN A 118 14.86 -1.20 12.86
CA GLN A 118 13.81 -0.19 12.69
C GLN A 118 12.80 -0.52 11.57
N ARG A 119 13.25 -1.22 10.52
CA ARG A 119 12.42 -1.66 9.37
C ARG A 119 12.24 -3.17 9.34
N VAL A 120 11.18 -3.63 8.65
CA VAL A 120 10.89 -5.05 8.44
C VAL A 120 12.09 -5.81 7.86
N SER A 121 12.85 -5.20 6.94
CA SER A 121 14.11 -5.77 6.41
C SER A 121 15.11 -6.16 7.50
N GLY A 122 15.22 -5.34 8.55
CA GLY A 122 16.08 -5.55 9.70
C GLY A 122 15.68 -6.76 10.53
N LEU A 123 14.39 -6.88 10.84
CA LEU A 123 13.86 -8.06 11.53
C LEU A 123 14.07 -9.35 10.70
N ILE A 124 13.89 -9.28 9.38
CA ILE A 124 14.15 -10.43 8.49
C ILE A 124 15.62 -10.84 8.60
N HIS A 125 16.54 -9.87 8.48
CA HIS A 125 17.97 -10.14 8.57
C HIS A 125 18.33 -10.80 9.91
N MET A 126 17.78 -10.28 11.01
CA MET A 126 17.98 -10.84 12.34
C MET A 126 17.44 -12.26 12.47
N ALA A 127 16.21 -12.51 11.99
CA ALA A 127 15.54 -13.80 12.09
C ALA A 127 16.16 -14.87 11.17
N LYS A 128 16.77 -14.48 10.05
CA LYS A 128 17.38 -15.38 9.06
C LYS A 128 18.40 -16.35 9.67
N ARG A 129 19.11 -15.94 10.72
CA ARG A 129 20.08 -16.82 11.41
C ARG A 129 19.44 -18.07 12.01
N LEU A 130 18.13 -18.06 12.28
CA LEU A 130 17.40 -19.23 12.78
C LEU A 130 17.22 -20.31 11.72
N ASP A 131 17.32 -19.96 10.44
CA ASP A 131 17.06 -20.87 9.33
C ASP A 131 18.29 -21.75 9.00
N ASN A 132 19.46 -21.41 9.57
CA ASN A 132 20.71 -22.19 9.43
C ASN A 132 21.12 -22.51 7.97
N THR A 133 20.78 -21.62 7.03
CA THR A 133 21.05 -21.81 5.59
C THR A 133 22.49 -21.49 5.17
N ALA A 134 23.30 -20.89 6.05
CA ALA A 134 24.68 -20.50 5.74
C ALA A 134 25.68 -21.61 6.09
N PRO A 135 26.83 -21.71 5.39
CA PRO A 135 27.94 -22.54 5.82
C PRO A 135 28.48 -22.07 7.19
N GLN A 136 29.14 -23.00 7.89
CA GLN A 136 29.57 -22.89 9.29
C GLN A 136 30.24 -21.54 9.67
N PRO A 137 30.18 -21.11 10.95
CA PRO A 137 29.52 -21.77 12.07
C PRO A 137 28.00 -21.59 12.06
N ARG A 138 27.26 -22.70 12.19
CA ARG A 138 25.80 -22.71 12.30
C ARG A 138 25.33 -22.01 13.58
N HIS A 139 24.13 -21.44 13.52
CA HIS A 139 23.47 -20.85 14.68
C HIS A 139 22.93 -21.93 15.62
N ASN A 140 23.30 -21.84 16.90
CA ASN A 140 22.82 -22.70 17.97
C ASN A 140 21.77 -21.98 18.84
N PRO A 141 20.71 -22.67 19.32
CA PRO A 141 19.61 -22.07 20.07
C PRO A 141 19.98 -21.75 21.53
N GLN A 142 21.04 -20.96 21.72
CA GLN A 142 21.59 -20.59 23.03
C GLN A 142 22.03 -19.13 23.08
N ARG A 143 22.12 -18.56 24.28
CA ARG A 143 22.48 -17.14 24.48
C ARG A 143 23.90 -16.79 24.02
N ASN A 144 24.82 -17.75 24.08
CA ASN A 144 26.25 -17.62 23.79
C ASN A 144 26.63 -18.28 22.45
N CYS A 145 25.71 -18.36 21.49
CA CYS A 145 25.97 -18.90 20.16
C CYS A 145 27.25 -18.29 19.54
N ALA A 146 28.09 -19.15 18.95
CA ALA A 146 29.41 -18.78 18.44
C ALA A 146 29.39 -18.20 17.01
N CYS A 147 28.22 -18.14 16.36
CA CYS A 147 28.12 -17.52 15.04
C CYS A 147 28.40 -16.00 15.11
N GLU A 148 28.99 -15.45 14.05
CA GLU A 148 29.43 -14.05 14.01
C GLU A 148 28.31 -13.05 14.32
N PRO A 149 27.07 -13.21 13.77
CA PRO A 149 25.97 -12.31 14.13
C PRO A 149 25.64 -12.31 15.63
N CYS A 150 25.74 -13.45 16.32
CA CYS A 150 25.49 -13.51 17.75
C CYS A 150 26.67 -12.95 18.58
N LYS A 151 27.91 -13.06 18.08
CA LYS A 151 29.07 -12.40 18.70
C LYS A 151 28.95 -10.89 18.59
N GLN A 152 28.59 -10.38 17.41
CA GLN A 152 28.40 -8.95 17.19
C GLN A 152 27.28 -8.38 18.07
N ASP A 153 26.11 -9.03 18.09
CA ASP A 153 25.01 -8.61 18.96
C ASP A 153 25.43 -8.51 20.43
N ARG A 154 26.26 -9.45 20.92
CA ARG A 154 26.78 -9.40 22.30
C ARG A 154 27.78 -8.26 22.53
N ARG A 155 28.63 -7.94 21.54
CA ARG A 155 29.52 -6.76 21.59
C ARG A 155 28.72 -5.47 21.67
N ASP A 156 27.57 -5.43 20.99
CA ASP A 156 26.65 -4.29 21.01
C ASP A 156 25.79 -4.22 22.31
N GLY A 157 25.97 -5.17 23.24
CA GLY A 157 25.31 -5.18 24.55
C GLY A 157 24.10 -6.12 24.67
N CYS A 158 23.78 -6.91 23.65
CA CYS A 158 22.66 -7.86 23.71
C CYS A 158 23.01 -9.08 24.58
N LYS A 159 22.23 -9.31 25.65
CA LYS A 159 22.44 -10.44 26.57
C LYS A 159 22.04 -11.81 25.99
N ASN A 160 21.11 -11.85 25.04
CA ASN A 160 20.63 -13.09 24.44
C ASN A 160 20.20 -12.88 22.98
N PRO A 161 21.16 -12.93 22.03
CA PRO A 161 20.88 -12.76 20.59
C PRO A 161 19.86 -13.76 20.04
N HIS A 162 19.88 -15.01 20.53
CA HIS A 162 18.91 -16.02 20.11
C HIS A 162 17.48 -15.63 20.49
N LYS A 163 17.27 -15.10 21.69
CA LYS A 163 15.96 -14.58 22.13
C LYS A 163 15.50 -13.41 21.26
N CYS A 164 16.40 -12.49 20.90
CA CYS A 164 16.09 -11.39 19.99
C CYS A 164 15.67 -11.92 18.61
N ALA A 165 16.41 -12.87 18.03
CA ALA A 165 16.06 -13.48 16.75
C ALA A 165 14.70 -14.19 16.79
N LYS A 166 14.39 -14.96 17.85
CA LYS A 166 13.05 -15.57 18.03
C LYS A 166 11.95 -14.52 18.15
N THR A 167 12.23 -13.42 18.84
CA THR A 167 11.26 -12.32 18.99
C THR A 167 11.00 -11.63 17.65
N ALA A 168 12.06 -11.36 16.87
CA ALA A 168 11.96 -10.82 15.53
C ALA A 168 11.12 -11.73 14.61
N ARG A 169 11.39 -13.05 14.61
CA ARG A 169 10.60 -14.03 13.86
C ARG A 169 9.13 -14.01 14.27
N ALA A 170 8.84 -14.03 15.58
CA ALA A 170 7.46 -13.99 16.07
C ALA A 170 6.70 -12.70 15.67
N ILE A 171 7.39 -11.55 15.58
CA ILE A 171 6.78 -10.31 15.06
C ILE A 171 6.46 -10.46 13.57
N LEU A 172 7.41 -10.94 12.77
CA LEU A 172 7.23 -11.12 11.32
C LEU A 172 6.08 -12.08 11.00
N ASP A 173 6.01 -13.20 11.71
CA ASP A 173 4.99 -14.22 11.51
C ASP A 173 3.59 -13.73 11.93
N SER A 174 3.51 -12.71 12.78
CA SER A 174 2.23 -12.11 13.22
C SER A 174 1.59 -11.18 12.19
N PHE A 175 2.32 -10.75 11.17
CA PHE A 175 1.80 -9.78 10.20
C PHE A 175 0.69 -10.37 9.35
N SER A 176 -0.30 -9.53 9.04
CA SER A 176 -1.42 -9.86 8.15
C SER A 176 -0.92 -10.23 6.74
N PRO A 177 -1.70 -11.00 5.96
CA PRO A 177 -1.27 -11.44 4.64
C PRO A 177 -0.86 -10.29 3.69
N LEU A 178 -1.48 -9.11 3.82
CA LEU A 178 -1.18 -7.95 2.99
C LEU A 178 0.27 -7.48 3.13
N THR A 179 0.81 -7.54 4.34
CA THR A 179 2.13 -6.98 4.67
C THR A 179 3.15 -8.05 5.06
N ASN A 180 2.71 -9.30 5.27
CA ASN A 180 3.58 -10.42 5.59
C ASN A 180 4.46 -10.77 4.37
N ILE A 181 5.77 -10.88 4.60
CA ILE A 181 6.77 -11.20 3.57
C ILE A 181 6.61 -12.62 3.03
N SER A 182 6.17 -13.54 3.89
CA SER A 182 5.96 -14.95 3.54
C SER A 182 4.68 -15.17 2.74
N SER A 183 3.78 -14.18 2.68
CA SER A 183 2.57 -14.26 1.86
C SER A 183 2.93 -14.21 0.37
N LYS A 184 2.62 -15.30 -0.34
CA LYS A 184 2.80 -15.45 -1.79
C LYS A 184 1.47 -15.14 -2.48
N PRO A 185 1.38 -14.05 -3.26
CA PRO A 185 0.19 -13.79 -4.05
C PRO A 185 0.01 -14.85 -5.14
N PRO A 186 -1.22 -15.14 -5.56
CA PRO A 186 -1.49 -15.93 -6.76
C PRO A 186 -0.78 -15.34 -7.97
N GLN A 187 -0.31 -16.18 -8.89
CA GLN A 187 0.17 -15.72 -10.18
C GLN A 187 -1.03 -15.52 -11.11
N ASP A 188 -1.33 -14.27 -11.47
CA ASP A 188 -2.37 -13.95 -12.45
C ASP A 188 -1.83 -13.85 -13.89
N ASN A 189 -0.51 -13.77 -14.07
CA ASN A 189 0.17 -13.57 -15.36
C ASN A 189 -0.30 -12.34 -16.14
N LEU A 190 -0.96 -11.39 -15.47
CA LEU A 190 -1.51 -10.19 -16.10
C LEU A 190 -0.55 -9.01 -16.07
N THR A 191 0.42 -9.03 -15.16
CA THR A 191 1.50 -8.02 -15.12
C THR A 191 2.24 -8.01 -16.46
N LEU A 192 2.30 -6.84 -17.11
CA LEU A 192 3.02 -6.72 -18.37
C LEU A 192 4.52 -7.02 -18.19
N THR A 193 5.07 -7.80 -19.12
CA THR A 193 6.51 -8.05 -19.19
C THR A 193 7.27 -6.79 -19.59
N HIS A 194 8.57 -6.73 -19.30
CA HIS A 194 9.43 -5.61 -19.69
C HIS A 194 9.29 -5.27 -21.19
N ARG A 195 9.28 -6.30 -22.05
CA ARG A 195 9.09 -6.14 -23.50
C ARG A 195 7.74 -5.50 -23.85
N ARG A 196 6.65 -5.89 -23.17
CA ARG A 196 5.31 -5.29 -23.39
C ARG A 196 5.26 -3.84 -22.89
N LEU A 197 5.92 -3.53 -21.79
CA LEU A 197 6.05 -2.16 -21.28
C LEU A 197 6.85 -1.27 -22.24
N GLU A 198 7.93 -1.79 -22.83
CA GLU A 198 8.71 -1.07 -23.84
C GLU A 198 7.89 -0.81 -25.10
N LYS A 199 7.16 -1.82 -25.58
CA LYS A 199 6.24 -1.66 -26.72
C LYS A 199 5.17 -0.61 -26.44
N ASN A 200 4.63 -0.57 -25.23
CA ASN A 200 3.69 0.48 -24.82
C ASN A 200 4.34 1.88 -24.79
N ARG A 201 5.61 1.99 -24.38
CA ARG A 201 6.35 3.26 -24.42
C ARG A 201 6.51 3.76 -25.85
N GLN A 202 6.90 2.87 -26.78
CA GLN A 202 7.01 3.22 -28.19
C GLN A 202 5.65 3.59 -28.80
N ALA A 203 4.61 2.78 -28.55
CA ALA A 203 3.27 3.05 -29.05
C ALA A 203 2.71 4.40 -28.56
N ARG A 204 3.07 4.86 -27.36
CA ARG A 204 2.70 6.21 -26.89
C ARG A 204 3.30 7.32 -27.75
N LEU A 205 4.55 7.19 -28.16
CA LEU A 205 5.23 8.18 -29.01
C LEU A 205 4.59 8.21 -30.41
N GLU A 206 4.22 7.05 -30.92
CA GLU A 206 3.64 6.87 -32.26
C GLU A 206 2.11 7.05 -32.30
N ARG A 207 1.46 7.35 -31.17
CA ARG A 207 -0.02 7.34 -31.02
C ARG A 207 -0.66 6.01 -31.48
N GLY A 208 0.06 4.91 -31.32
CA GLY A 208 -0.36 3.55 -31.64
C GLY A 208 -1.19 2.89 -30.54
N LYS A 209 -1.59 1.64 -30.78
CA LYS A 209 -2.35 0.83 -29.83
C LYS A 209 -1.50 0.51 -28.59
N ILE A 210 -2.01 0.84 -27.40
CA ILE A 210 -1.37 0.54 -26.11
C ILE A 210 -2.07 -0.66 -25.48
N THR A 211 -1.29 -1.64 -25.02
CA THR A 211 -1.83 -2.74 -24.21
C THR A 211 -2.08 -2.24 -22.78
N PHE A 212 -3.32 -2.33 -22.30
CA PHE A 212 -3.66 -1.98 -20.92
C PHE A 212 -2.77 -2.76 -19.93
N ASN A 213 -2.26 -2.09 -18.90
CA ASN A 213 -1.48 -2.72 -17.84
C ASN A 213 -2.34 -2.94 -16.59
N PRO A 214 -2.87 -4.15 -16.37
CA PRO A 214 -3.76 -4.44 -15.24
C PRO A 214 -3.00 -4.67 -13.91
N THR A 215 -1.72 -4.29 -13.81
CA THR A 215 -0.92 -4.47 -12.59
C THR A 215 -1.46 -3.59 -11.47
N VAL A 216 -1.90 -4.22 -10.38
CA VAL A 216 -2.37 -3.54 -9.16
C VAL A 216 -1.35 -3.57 -8.01
N THR A 217 -0.25 -4.29 -8.19
CA THR A 217 0.84 -4.36 -7.19
C THR A 217 1.63 -3.05 -7.18
N ALA A 218 1.66 -2.37 -6.04
CA ALA A 218 2.57 -1.26 -5.80
C ALA A 218 4.02 -1.77 -5.74
N LYS A 219 4.92 -1.17 -6.54
CA LYS A 219 6.29 -1.67 -6.72
C LYS A 219 7.39 -0.65 -6.41
N THR A 220 7.10 0.63 -6.53
CA THR A 220 8.07 1.74 -6.57
C THR A 220 8.21 2.38 -5.19
N HIS A 221 7.17 3.07 -4.70
CA HIS A 221 7.21 3.85 -3.46
C HIS A 221 6.01 3.58 -2.55
N LEU A 222 6.24 3.63 -1.23
CA LEU A 222 5.16 3.56 -0.23
C LEU A 222 4.16 4.72 -0.38
N ALA A 223 4.61 5.86 -0.90
CA ALA A 223 3.77 7.03 -1.16
C ALA A 223 2.56 6.70 -2.08
N GLU A 224 2.74 5.81 -3.05
CA GLU A 224 1.69 5.39 -3.99
C GLU A 224 0.59 4.54 -3.34
N CYS A 225 0.78 4.15 -2.08
CA CYS A 225 -0.15 3.31 -1.33
C CYS A 225 -1.07 4.12 -0.42
N PHE A 226 -0.89 5.45 -0.33
CA PHE A 226 -1.83 6.31 0.38
C PHE A 226 -3.08 6.56 -0.47
N ARG A 227 -4.23 6.52 0.19
CA ARG A 227 -5.56 6.78 -0.38
C ARG A 227 -6.29 7.76 0.53
N ILE A 228 -7.25 8.48 -0.05
CA ILE A 228 -8.14 9.41 0.64
C ILE A 228 -9.57 8.91 0.51
N PHE A 229 -10.48 9.52 1.27
CA PHE A 229 -11.91 9.17 1.36
C PHE A 229 -12.14 7.73 1.85
N LEU A 230 -11.27 7.27 2.75
CA LEU A 230 -11.43 5.97 3.41
C LEU A 230 -11.82 6.18 4.87
N ASP A 231 -12.51 5.19 5.44
CA ASP A 231 -12.49 5.00 6.89
C ASP A 231 -11.22 4.22 7.28
N PRO A 232 -10.27 4.81 8.03
CA PRO A 232 -9.06 4.12 8.46
C PRO A 232 -9.35 2.83 9.25
N SER A 233 -10.48 2.76 9.95
CA SER A 233 -10.89 1.60 10.74
C SER A 233 -11.40 0.42 9.90
N GLU A 234 -11.76 0.66 8.64
CA GLU A 234 -12.27 -0.35 7.70
C GLU A 234 -11.22 -0.80 6.68
N THR A 235 -9.98 -0.35 6.82
CA THR A 235 -8.91 -0.72 5.88
C THR A 235 -8.61 -2.22 5.92
N SER A 236 -8.75 -2.88 4.77
CA SER A 236 -8.52 -4.33 4.66
C SER A 236 -7.07 -4.68 4.97
N THR A 237 -6.88 -5.64 5.89
CA THR A 237 -5.57 -6.25 6.15
C THR A 237 -5.28 -7.45 5.24
N SER A 238 -6.22 -7.76 4.34
CA SER A 238 -6.15 -8.85 3.37
C SER A 238 -5.93 -8.28 1.95
N PRO A 239 -4.96 -8.82 1.19
CA PRO A 239 -4.76 -8.43 -0.19
C PRO A 239 -5.99 -8.79 -1.05
N ALA A 240 -6.34 -7.91 -1.97
CA ALA A 240 -7.38 -8.19 -2.96
C ALA A 240 -6.77 -8.98 -4.12
N TYR A 241 -6.90 -10.30 -4.06
CA TYR A 241 -6.48 -11.18 -5.14
C TYR A 241 -7.57 -11.33 -6.19
N ARG A 242 -7.17 -11.45 -7.46
CA ARG A 242 -8.08 -11.94 -8.50
C ARG A 242 -8.42 -13.40 -8.23
N LEU A 243 -9.65 -13.78 -8.59
CA LEU A 243 -10.09 -15.18 -8.54
C LEU A 243 -9.16 -16.02 -9.44
N GLN A 244 -8.59 -17.10 -8.89
CA GLN A 244 -7.69 -18.00 -9.63
C GLN A 244 -8.43 -18.87 -10.64
N ALA A 245 -9.69 -19.19 -10.33
CA ALA A 245 -10.61 -19.89 -11.20
C ALA A 245 -11.86 -19.01 -11.34
N PRO A 246 -11.85 -17.97 -12.21
CA PRO A 246 -13.12 -17.43 -12.68
C PRO A 246 -13.94 -18.59 -13.24
N ALA A 247 -15.27 -18.59 -13.04
CA ALA A 247 -16.13 -19.56 -13.73
C ALA A 247 -15.72 -19.62 -15.21
N PRO A 248 -15.63 -20.81 -15.82
CA PRO A 248 -15.06 -20.96 -17.16
C PRO A 248 -15.84 -20.08 -18.14
N GLY A 249 -15.30 -18.91 -18.42
CA GLY A 249 -15.74 -18.08 -19.53
C GLY A 249 -15.19 -18.73 -20.79
N LEU A 250 -16.05 -18.98 -21.77
CA LEU A 250 -15.61 -19.35 -23.12
C LEU A 250 -14.69 -18.23 -23.64
N ASN A 251 -13.39 -18.53 -23.79
CA ASN A 251 -12.46 -17.65 -24.47
C ASN A 251 -12.45 -18.04 -25.96
N ILE A 252 -13.40 -17.48 -26.71
CA ILE A 252 -13.50 -17.68 -28.15
C ILE A 252 -12.49 -16.74 -28.81
N GLN A 253 -11.49 -17.32 -29.49
CA GLN A 253 -10.31 -16.59 -29.98
C GLN A 253 -10.60 -15.53 -31.07
N ASP A 254 -11.82 -15.48 -31.62
CA ASP A 254 -12.15 -14.70 -32.83
C ASP A 254 -13.20 -13.59 -32.66
N GLU A 255 -13.57 -13.18 -31.45
CA GLU A 255 -14.53 -12.07 -31.27
C GLU A 255 -13.95 -10.87 -30.52
N HIS A 256 -12.91 -10.25 -31.08
CA HIS A 256 -12.55 -8.90 -30.68
C HIS A 256 -13.60 -7.90 -31.15
N LEU A 257 -14.57 -7.59 -30.28
CA LEU A 257 -15.56 -6.55 -30.53
C LEU A 257 -14.93 -5.17 -30.27
N VAL A 258 -14.82 -4.34 -31.31
CA VAL A 258 -14.41 -2.94 -31.16
C VAL A 258 -15.60 -2.13 -30.70
N ILE A 259 -15.47 -1.54 -29.51
CA ILE A 259 -16.48 -0.68 -28.92
C ILE A 259 -15.84 0.70 -28.72
N TYR A 260 -16.53 1.72 -29.21
CA TYR A 260 -16.24 3.13 -29.00
C TYR A 260 -17.14 3.63 -27.88
N THR A 261 -16.53 4.24 -26.87
CA THR A 261 -17.24 4.86 -25.75
C THR A 261 -16.89 6.33 -25.70
N ASP A 262 -17.87 7.17 -25.35
CA ASP A 262 -17.65 8.59 -25.14
C ASP A 262 -18.49 9.10 -23.97
N GLY A 263 -17.97 10.06 -23.23
CA GLY A 263 -18.70 10.79 -22.21
C GLY A 263 -18.76 12.26 -22.61
N SER A 264 -19.95 12.85 -22.53
CA SER A 264 -20.15 14.27 -22.84
C SER A 264 -20.90 14.94 -21.72
N CYS A 265 -20.52 16.17 -21.37
CA CYS A 265 -21.22 16.96 -20.37
C CYS A 265 -21.43 18.40 -20.84
N ILE A 266 -22.69 18.82 -20.93
CA ILE A 266 -23.08 20.22 -21.10
C ILE A 266 -22.93 20.91 -19.74
N ASN A 267 -22.45 22.16 -19.74
CA ASN A 267 -22.24 22.94 -18.52
C ASN A 267 -21.38 22.22 -17.46
N ASN A 268 -20.38 21.45 -17.91
CA ASN A 268 -19.48 20.71 -17.03
C ASN A 268 -18.91 21.62 -15.92
N SER A 269 -18.90 21.11 -14.68
CA SER A 269 -18.50 21.84 -13.47
C SER A 269 -19.44 22.97 -13.01
N LYS A 270 -20.66 23.08 -13.56
CA LYS A 270 -21.71 24.00 -13.08
C LYS A 270 -22.84 23.24 -12.38
N ALA A 271 -23.66 23.98 -11.62
CA ALA A 271 -24.80 23.41 -10.88
C ALA A 271 -25.87 22.79 -11.78
N ASP A 272 -25.96 23.23 -13.03
CA ASP A 272 -26.87 22.73 -14.06
C ASP A 272 -26.17 21.80 -15.06
N ALA A 273 -25.06 21.16 -14.65
CA ALA A 273 -24.34 20.21 -15.48
C ALA A 273 -25.22 19.04 -15.92
N GLN A 274 -25.03 18.61 -17.16
CA GLN A 274 -25.85 17.61 -17.81
C GLN A 274 -24.96 16.64 -18.59
N ALA A 275 -24.67 15.50 -18.00
CA ALA A 275 -23.81 14.47 -18.57
C ALA A 275 -24.59 13.37 -19.30
N GLY A 276 -23.96 12.80 -20.31
CA GLY A 276 -24.43 11.64 -21.06
C GLY A 276 -23.27 10.73 -21.41
N SER A 277 -23.60 9.50 -21.79
CA SER A 277 -22.66 8.44 -22.11
C SER A 277 -23.06 7.73 -23.40
N GLY A 278 -22.11 7.57 -24.31
CA GLY A 278 -22.29 6.93 -25.61
C GLY A 278 -21.56 5.60 -25.69
N ILE A 279 -22.22 4.60 -26.27
CA ILE A 279 -21.64 3.30 -26.64
C ILE A 279 -21.94 3.08 -28.12
N PHE A 280 -20.91 2.87 -28.92
CA PHE A 280 -21.03 2.66 -30.36
C PHE A 280 -20.11 1.52 -30.82
N LEU A 281 -20.64 0.63 -31.66
CA LEU A 281 -19.88 -0.50 -32.20
C LEU A 281 -19.70 -0.35 -33.70
N HIS A 282 -20.80 -0.45 -34.44
CA HIS A 282 -20.93 -0.07 -35.84
C HIS A 282 -22.35 0.44 -36.11
N THR A 283 -22.56 1.04 -37.27
CA THR A 283 -23.89 1.55 -37.66
C THR A 283 -24.94 0.45 -37.62
N GLY A 284 -26.08 0.73 -36.99
CA GLY A 284 -27.21 -0.22 -36.86
C GLY A 284 -27.03 -1.33 -35.82
N HIS A 285 -25.91 -1.38 -35.08
CA HIS A 285 -25.72 -2.42 -34.07
C HIS A 285 -26.69 -2.24 -32.89
N PRO A 286 -27.42 -3.29 -32.44
CA PRO A 286 -28.48 -3.17 -31.42
C PRO A 286 -27.97 -2.82 -30.02
N MET A 287 -26.66 -2.92 -29.77
CA MET A 287 -26.03 -2.49 -28.51
C MET A 287 -25.60 -1.02 -28.53
N ASN A 288 -25.72 -0.30 -29.64
CA ASN A 288 -25.46 1.14 -29.65
C ASN A 288 -26.44 1.84 -28.70
N ARG A 289 -25.93 2.69 -27.80
CA ARG A 289 -26.74 3.36 -26.78
C ARG A 289 -26.24 4.76 -26.51
N ALA A 290 -27.18 5.66 -26.27
CA ALA A 290 -26.96 6.93 -25.63
C ALA A 290 -27.68 6.89 -24.27
N LEU A 291 -26.94 7.08 -23.19
CA LEU A 291 -27.42 6.96 -21.82
C LEU A 291 -27.34 8.33 -21.16
N ARG A 292 -28.42 8.73 -20.50
CA ARG A 292 -28.40 9.88 -19.60
C ARG A 292 -27.79 9.44 -18.27
N ILE A 293 -26.87 10.24 -17.73
CA ILE A 293 -26.35 9.98 -16.38
C ILE A 293 -27.44 10.33 -15.35
N PRO A 294 -27.87 9.39 -14.50
CA PRO A 294 -28.86 9.68 -13.47
C PRO A 294 -28.22 10.36 -12.26
N GLY A 295 -29.03 11.04 -11.45
CA GLY A 295 -28.60 11.63 -10.18
C GLY A 295 -27.97 13.03 -10.31
N PRO A 296 -27.58 13.63 -9.18
CA PRO A 296 -27.08 15.01 -9.12
C PRO A 296 -25.63 15.15 -9.60
N ASP A 297 -24.84 14.08 -9.55
CA ASP A 297 -23.42 14.12 -9.93
C ASP A 297 -23.26 14.03 -11.44
N GLN A 298 -23.06 15.17 -12.09
CA GLN A 298 -23.01 15.31 -13.54
C GLN A 298 -21.64 15.85 -13.95
N SER A 299 -20.84 15.02 -14.63
CA SER A 299 -19.55 15.45 -15.20
C SER A 299 -19.15 14.60 -16.39
N ASN A 300 -18.19 15.09 -17.18
CA ASN A 300 -17.64 14.32 -18.30
C ASN A 300 -17.06 12.97 -17.86
N GLN A 301 -16.35 12.98 -16.73
CA GLN A 301 -15.67 11.81 -16.17
C GLN A 301 -16.67 10.72 -15.76
N ILE A 302 -17.81 11.11 -15.20
CA ILE A 302 -18.89 10.18 -14.87
C ILE A 302 -19.50 9.61 -16.16
N GLY A 303 -19.69 10.45 -17.19
CA GLY A 303 -20.12 10.03 -18.53
C GLY A 303 -19.26 8.91 -19.12
N GLU A 304 -17.94 9.05 -19.05
CA GLU A 304 -16.99 8.07 -19.54
C GLU A 304 -17.04 6.75 -18.75
N LEU A 305 -17.09 6.82 -17.42
CA LEU A 305 -17.14 5.65 -16.54
C LEU A 305 -18.42 4.81 -16.72
N VAL A 306 -19.57 5.48 -16.87
CA VAL A 306 -20.87 4.79 -17.00
C VAL A 306 -20.96 3.99 -18.32
N ALA A 307 -20.31 4.44 -19.39
CA ALA A 307 -20.23 3.64 -20.63
C ALA A 307 -19.54 2.30 -20.36
N VAL A 308 -18.41 2.32 -19.67
CA VAL A 308 -17.61 1.13 -19.35
C VAL A 308 -18.36 0.20 -18.39
N ASP A 309 -18.97 0.76 -17.34
CA ASP A 309 -19.77 0.00 -16.39
C ASP A 309 -20.95 -0.70 -17.07
N ARG A 310 -21.67 0.03 -17.94
CA ARG A 310 -22.82 -0.54 -18.64
C ARG A 310 -22.42 -1.68 -19.55
N LEU A 311 -21.28 -1.56 -20.24
CA LEU A 311 -20.76 -2.63 -21.09
C LEU A 311 -20.54 -3.93 -20.32
N GLN A 312 -19.93 -3.87 -19.13
CA GLN A 312 -19.69 -5.04 -18.26
C GLN A 312 -21.00 -5.70 -17.81
N HIS A 313 -22.02 -4.91 -17.50
CA HIS A 313 -23.33 -5.44 -17.10
C HIS A 313 -24.08 -6.10 -18.27
N THR A 314 -24.00 -5.56 -19.49
CA THR A 314 -24.68 -6.16 -20.66
C THR A 314 -24.05 -7.46 -21.17
N THR A 315 -22.73 -7.64 -21.03
CA THR A 315 -22.05 -8.88 -21.44
C THR A 315 -22.33 -10.04 -20.48
N THR A 316 -22.57 -9.73 -19.20
CA THR A 316 -22.87 -10.76 -18.18
C THR A 316 -24.28 -11.35 -18.35
N THR A 317 -25.25 -10.57 -18.83
CA THR A 317 -26.65 -11.01 -19.03
C THR A 317 -26.91 -11.83 -20.29
N LYS A 318 -25.93 -12.01 -21.19
CA LYS A 318 -26.11 -12.80 -22.42
C LYS A 318 -25.67 -14.26 -22.31
N ASN A 319 -25.16 -14.69 -21.15
CA ASN A 319 -24.62 -16.04 -20.91
C ASN A 319 -25.48 -16.91 -19.96
N THR A 320 -26.79 -16.63 -19.87
CA THR A 320 -27.79 -17.50 -19.22
C THR A 320 -28.89 -17.83 -20.21
#